data_AF-A0A1F0E3J0-F1
#
_entry.id   AF-A0A1F0E3J0-F1
#
_cell.length_a   1.000
_cell.length_b   1.000
_cell.length_c   1.000
_cell.angle_alpha   90.00
_cell.angle_beta   90.00
_cell.angle_gamma   90.00
#
_symmetry.space_group_name_H-M   'P 1'
#
loop_
_entity.id
_entity.type
_entity.pdbx_description
1 polymer ?
#
loop_
_entity_poly.entity_id
_entity_poly.type
_entity_poly.pdbx_seq_one_letter_code
_entity_poly.pdbx_strand_id
1 'polypeptide(L)'
;MADYRKTKYCVPFKNITINKMELLKKLKSDFPRLKNIYLKICENDKEYKMEFMKVYNYRCSYCGVSLDILNKRMFEIDHYIPKKADKFKNNNNANKIENLVLACQFCNRKKSDFLISDSEYSLLYPDNEEIKKIFYRDEKYYIKIENEYSQNETIKKFYEQLEMDGEVRRLDFLLISLLNFKKKYRNKLENLHILNELSDIIEKLKKKRNII
;
A
#
# COMPACT_ATOMS: atom_id res chain seq x y z
N MET A 1 7.51 -16.38 4.35
CA MET A 1 6.15 -15.99 3.90
C MET A 1 6.23 -15.10 2.66
N ALA A 2 5.31 -15.28 1.71
CA ALA A 2 5.16 -14.35 0.59
C ALA A 2 4.34 -13.12 1.03
N ASP A 3 4.77 -11.92 0.65
CA ASP A 3 4.04 -10.68 0.96
C ASP A 3 2.71 -10.61 0.19
N TYR A 4 1.57 -10.60 0.90
CA TYR A 4 0.22 -10.58 0.33
C TYR A 4 -0.08 -9.36 -0.56
N ARG A 5 0.71 -8.30 -0.43
CA ARG A 5 0.56 -7.03 -1.17
C ARG A 5 1.21 -7.06 -2.54
N LYS A 6 1.83 -8.17 -2.94
CA LYS A 6 2.51 -8.29 -4.23
C LYS A 6 2.19 -9.58 -4.94
N THR A 7 2.17 -9.50 -6.27
CA THR A 7 2.14 -10.67 -7.14
C THR A 7 3.56 -11.20 -7.34
N LYS A 8 3.70 -12.40 -7.90
CA LYS A 8 5.03 -12.97 -8.25
C LYS A 8 5.79 -12.16 -9.32
N TYR A 9 5.11 -11.26 -10.03
CA TYR A 9 5.71 -10.42 -11.07
C TYR A 9 6.07 -9.01 -10.59
N CYS A 10 5.63 -8.63 -9.39
CA CYS A 10 5.93 -7.33 -8.80
C CYS A 10 7.32 -7.30 -8.17
N VAL A 11 7.97 -6.14 -8.23
CA VAL A 11 9.15 -5.84 -7.41
C VAL A 11 8.77 -5.93 -5.92
N PRO A 12 9.53 -6.61 -5.05
CA PRO A 12 9.24 -6.66 -3.62
C PRO A 12 9.38 -5.29 -2.97
N PHE A 13 8.64 -5.05 -1.88
CA PHE A 13 9.00 -3.99 -0.96
C PHE A 13 10.38 -4.31 -0.38
N LYS A 14 11.34 -3.42 -0.56
CA LYS A 14 12.71 -3.61 -0.09
C LYS A 14 13.25 -2.28 0.42
N ASN A 15 13.97 -2.32 1.53
CA ASN A 15 14.68 -1.17 2.08
C ASN A 15 13.77 0.05 2.36
N ILE A 16 12.48 -0.15 2.71
CA ILE A 16 11.53 0.97 2.93
C ILE A 16 12.11 2.00 3.90
N THR A 17 12.57 1.53 5.07
CA THR A 17 13.16 2.41 6.10
C THR A 17 14.37 3.19 5.56
N ILE A 18 15.27 2.54 4.83
CA ILE A 18 16.46 3.18 4.24
C ILE A 18 16.03 4.24 3.21
N ASN A 19 15.14 3.88 2.30
CA ASN A 19 14.64 4.78 1.24
C ASN A 19 13.89 5.99 1.83
N LYS A 20 13.13 5.79 2.93
CA LYS A 20 12.54 6.90 3.69
C LYS A 20 13.63 7.81 4.26
N MET A 21 14.66 7.25 4.87
CA MET A 21 15.74 8.05 5.46
C MET A 21 16.53 8.82 4.40
N GLU A 22 16.73 8.27 3.21
CA GLU A 22 17.32 8.96 2.07
C GLU A 22 16.46 10.14 1.61
N LEU A 23 15.14 9.94 1.46
CA LEU A 23 14.21 11.02 1.14
C LEU A 23 14.18 12.09 2.25
N LEU A 24 14.23 11.68 3.52
CA LEU A 24 14.30 12.61 4.65
C LEU A 24 15.59 13.45 4.59
N LYS A 25 16.73 12.85 4.24
CA LYS A 25 18.00 13.58 4.06
C LYS A 25 17.88 14.61 2.94
N LYS A 26 17.32 14.23 1.79
CA LYS A 26 17.06 15.16 0.68
C LYS A 26 16.16 16.31 1.12
N LEU A 27 15.02 16.01 1.74
CA LEU A 27 14.08 17.03 2.25
C LEU A 27 14.73 17.98 3.27
N LYS A 28 15.61 17.49 4.15
CA LYS A 28 16.33 18.34 5.11
C LYS A 28 17.41 19.18 4.44
N SER A 29 18.03 18.69 3.36
CA SER A 29 18.96 19.49 2.55
C SER A 29 18.23 20.64 1.87
N ASP A 30 17.11 20.34 1.22
CA ASP A 30 16.33 21.32 0.46
C ASP A 30 15.54 22.28 1.37
N PHE A 31 15.15 21.80 2.56
CA PHE A 31 14.39 22.56 3.57
C PHE A 31 14.98 22.37 4.98
N PRO A 32 16.10 23.03 5.33
CA PRO A 32 16.78 22.82 6.63
C PRO A 32 15.93 23.10 7.87
N ARG A 33 14.91 23.94 7.75
CA ARG A 33 13.98 24.30 8.85
C ARG A 33 12.69 23.46 8.86
N LEU A 34 12.58 22.42 8.03
CA LEU A 34 11.39 21.60 7.91
C LEU A 34 11.13 20.79 9.18
N LYS A 35 10.05 21.12 9.89
CA LYS A 35 9.58 20.36 11.07
C LYS A 35 8.50 19.33 10.74
N ASN A 36 7.71 19.58 9.69
CA ASN A 36 6.56 18.77 9.32
C ASN A 36 6.78 18.17 7.92
N ILE A 37 7.23 16.91 7.89
CA ILE A 37 7.57 16.21 6.64
C ILE A 37 6.33 16.03 5.75
N TYR A 38 5.18 15.74 6.37
CA TYR A 38 3.92 15.51 5.68
C TYR A 38 3.57 16.64 4.69
N LEU A 39 3.78 17.91 5.06
CA LEU A 39 3.47 19.06 4.20
C LEU A 39 4.19 19.03 2.86
N LYS A 40 5.38 18.41 2.76
CA LYS A 40 6.12 18.34 1.50
C LYS A 40 5.75 17.14 0.64
N ILE A 41 5.24 16.07 1.24
CA ILE A 41 4.96 14.81 0.54
C ILE A 41 3.47 14.56 0.28
N CYS A 42 2.56 15.37 0.84
CA CYS A 42 1.12 15.17 0.66
C CYS A 42 0.57 15.73 -0.67
N GLU A 43 1.22 16.75 -1.24
CA GLU A 43 0.74 17.46 -2.43
C GLU A 43 0.83 16.62 -3.72
N ASN A 44 -0.29 16.45 -4.42
CA ASN A 44 -0.45 15.53 -5.57
C ASN A 44 0.46 15.80 -6.77
N ASP A 45 0.81 17.06 -6.99
CA ASP A 45 1.51 17.52 -8.19
C ASP A 45 2.95 17.99 -7.87
N LYS A 46 3.47 17.65 -6.68
CA LYS A 46 4.85 17.95 -6.26
C LYS A 46 5.76 16.73 -6.38
N GLU A 47 7.04 17.01 -6.65
CA GLU A 47 8.09 16.01 -6.83
C GLU A 47 8.22 15.06 -5.63
N TYR A 48 8.24 15.61 -4.41
CA TYR A 48 8.47 14.80 -3.20
C TYR A 48 7.34 13.80 -2.91
N LYS A 49 6.10 14.05 -3.36
CA LYS A 49 5.06 13.01 -3.29
C LYS A 49 5.43 11.83 -4.18
N MET A 50 5.86 12.10 -5.42
CA MET A 50 6.28 11.04 -6.34
C MET A 50 7.50 10.28 -5.80
N GLU A 51 8.46 10.97 -5.17
CA GLU A 51 9.58 10.31 -4.48
C GLU A 51 9.12 9.46 -3.30
N PHE A 52 8.19 9.96 -2.49
CA PHE A 52 7.61 9.17 -1.41
C PHE A 52 6.84 7.96 -1.95
N MET A 53 6.15 8.09 -3.08
CA MET A 53 5.49 6.96 -3.72
C MET A 53 6.47 5.90 -4.23
N LYS A 54 7.65 6.31 -4.72
CA LYS A 54 8.73 5.40 -5.16
C LYS A 54 9.23 4.52 -4.02
N VAL A 55 9.30 5.03 -2.79
CA VAL A 55 9.67 4.23 -1.59
C VAL A 55 8.83 2.94 -1.49
N TYR A 56 7.56 3.02 -1.90
CA TYR A 56 6.59 1.93 -1.85
C TYR A 56 6.38 1.25 -3.21
N ASN A 57 7.27 1.45 -4.18
CA ASN A 57 7.09 0.99 -5.56
C ASN A 57 5.71 1.37 -6.13
N TYR A 58 5.21 2.55 -5.79
CA TYR A 58 3.91 3.07 -6.20
C TYR A 58 2.71 2.18 -5.83
N ARG A 59 2.79 1.50 -4.67
CA ARG A 59 1.74 0.63 -4.16
C ARG A 59 1.28 1.02 -2.77
N CYS A 60 -0.01 0.82 -2.52
CA CYS A 60 -0.60 0.99 -1.21
C CYS A 60 0.07 0.04 -0.22
N SER A 61 0.56 0.57 0.90
CA SER A 61 1.23 -0.17 1.96
C SER A 61 0.30 -1.18 2.66
N TYR A 62 -1.02 -0.96 2.59
CA TYR A 62 -2.03 -1.85 3.15
C TYR A 62 -2.48 -2.92 2.16
N CYS A 63 -3.18 -2.57 1.08
CA CYS A 63 -3.77 -3.59 0.20
C CYS A 63 -2.89 -4.02 -0.98
N GLY A 64 -1.80 -3.30 -1.26
CA GLY A 64 -0.90 -3.60 -2.38
C GLY A 64 -1.33 -3.08 -3.76
N VAL A 65 -2.48 -2.42 -3.88
CA VAL A 65 -2.92 -1.84 -5.17
C VAL A 65 -1.89 -0.84 -5.70
N SER A 66 -1.63 -0.86 -7.01
CA SER A 66 -0.59 -0.04 -7.66
C SER A 66 -1.15 1.09 -8.53
N LEU A 67 -0.25 1.98 -8.97
CA LEU A 67 -0.51 2.96 -10.03
C LEU A 67 -0.93 2.36 -11.38
N ASP A 68 -0.72 1.06 -11.61
CA ASP A 68 -1.18 0.40 -12.85
C ASP A 68 -2.71 0.27 -12.89
N ILE A 69 -3.34 0.36 -11.71
CA ILE A 69 -4.78 0.24 -11.49
C ILE A 69 -5.40 1.57 -11.11
N LEU A 70 -4.78 2.29 -10.18
CA LEU A 70 -5.32 3.54 -9.63
C LEU A 70 -4.54 4.76 -10.12
N ASN A 71 -5.23 5.87 -10.32
CA ASN A 71 -4.58 7.15 -10.60
C ASN A 71 -3.74 7.62 -9.39
N LYS A 72 -2.64 8.36 -9.62
CA LYS A 72 -1.81 8.94 -8.55
C LYS A 72 -2.59 9.76 -7.52
N ARG A 73 -3.65 10.45 -7.95
CA ARG A 73 -4.51 11.26 -7.08
C ARG A 73 -5.32 10.41 -6.10
N MET A 74 -5.49 9.12 -6.40
CA MET A 74 -6.13 8.12 -5.53
C MET A 74 -5.18 7.56 -4.46
N PHE A 75 -3.98 8.12 -4.32
CA PHE A 75 -3.05 7.82 -3.23
C PHE A 75 -2.89 9.01 -2.31
N GLU A 76 -2.85 8.72 -1.01
CA GLU A 76 -2.70 9.68 0.08
C GLU A 76 -1.55 9.24 0.99
N ILE A 77 -1.01 10.20 1.75
CA ILE A 77 -0.05 9.92 2.81
C ILE A 77 -0.87 9.72 4.08
N ASP A 78 -0.91 8.48 4.56
CA ASP A 78 -1.59 8.14 5.82
C ASP A 78 -0.64 8.30 7.01
N HIS A 79 -1.23 8.64 8.15
CA HIS A 79 -0.61 8.62 9.46
C HIS A 79 -0.93 7.28 10.11
N TYR A 80 0.06 6.37 10.16
CA TYR A 80 -0.17 5.02 10.68
C TYR A 80 -0.77 5.06 12.08
N ILE A 81 -0.14 5.79 13.00
CA ILE A 81 -0.80 6.25 14.22
C ILE A 81 -1.54 7.56 13.88
N PRO A 82 -2.87 7.64 14.12
CA PRO A 82 -3.65 8.84 13.83
C PRO A 82 -3.09 10.11 14.50
N LYS A 83 -3.15 11.25 13.81
CA LYS A 83 -2.72 12.56 14.38
C LYS A 83 -3.41 12.90 15.70
N LYS A 84 -4.65 12.45 15.88
CA LYS A 84 -5.48 12.69 17.07
C LYS A 84 -5.08 11.83 18.28
N ALA A 85 -4.17 10.87 18.11
CA ALA A 85 -3.74 10.01 19.20
C ALA A 85 -3.08 10.82 20.34
N ASP A 86 -3.36 10.42 21.58
CA ASP A 86 -2.96 11.17 22.78
C ASP A 86 -1.46 11.45 22.86
N LYS A 87 -0.63 10.50 22.41
CA LYS A 87 0.84 10.64 22.39
C LYS A 87 1.37 11.77 21.49
N PHE A 88 0.51 12.37 20.66
CA PHE A 88 0.85 13.50 19.80
C PHE A 88 0.25 14.83 20.26
N LYS A 89 -0.56 14.89 21.34
CA LYS A 89 -1.23 16.14 21.78
C LYS A 89 -0.29 17.33 21.96
N ASN A 90 0.95 17.08 22.38
CA ASN A 90 1.93 18.13 22.70
C ASN A 90 3.19 18.10 21.81
N ASN A 91 3.16 17.41 20.66
CA ASN A 91 4.31 17.34 19.77
C ASN A 91 3.91 17.12 18.30
N ASN A 92 4.83 17.41 17.38
CA ASN A 92 4.63 17.19 15.94
C ASN A 92 5.07 15.80 15.47
N ASN A 93 5.23 14.82 16.37
CA ASN A 93 5.79 13.51 16.02
C ASN A 93 4.89 12.72 15.05
N ALA A 94 3.58 13.00 15.03
CA ALA A 94 2.68 12.42 14.04
C ALA A 94 3.17 12.65 12.60
N ASN A 95 3.79 13.80 12.34
CA ASN A 95 4.21 14.20 10.99
C ASN A 95 5.66 13.80 10.64
N LYS A 96 6.29 12.96 11.47
CA LYS A 96 7.62 12.40 11.18
C LYS A 96 7.50 11.25 10.19
N ILE A 97 8.53 11.05 9.36
CA ILE A 97 8.49 10.13 8.21
C ILE A 97 8.25 8.66 8.61
N GLU A 98 8.62 8.30 9.83
CA GLU A 98 8.44 6.98 10.43
C GLU A 98 6.98 6.68 10.76
N ASN A 99 6.11 7.69 10.86
CA ASN A 99 4.66 7.49 11.06
C ASN A 99 3.85 7.64 9.76
N LEU A 100 4.50 7.99 8.65
CA LEU A 100 3.83 8.27 7.38
C LEU A 100 3.93 7.06 6.45
N VAL A 101 2.84 6.60 5.87
CA VAL A 101 2.85 5.50 4.89
C VAL A 101 2.06 5.87 3.64
N LEU A 102 2.33 5.20 2.51
CA LEU A 102 1.56 5.41 1.29
C LEU A 102 0.30 4.56 1.31
N ALA A 103 -0.88 5.18 1.29
CA ALA A 103 -2.15 4.47 1.24
C ALA A 103 -2.92 4.84 -0.02
N CYS A 104 -3.71 3.91 -0.57
CA CYS A 104 -4.79 4.32 -1.46
C CYS A 104 -5.88 5.02 -0.63
N GLN A 105 -6.62 5.94 -1.26
CA GLN A 105 -7.69 6.72 -0.62
C GLN A 105 -8.67 5.84 0.15
N PHE A 106 -9.03 4.69 -0.43
CA PHE A 106 -9.93 3.75 0.23
C PHE A 106 -9.34 3.25 1.54
N CYS A 107 -8.11 2.71 1.55
CA CYS A 107 -7.48 2.20 2.77
C CYS A 107 -7.32 3.32 3.80
N ASN A 108 -6.88 4.51 3.39
CA ASN A 108 -6.69 5.64 4.28
C ASN A 108 -8.00 6.05 4.96
N ARG A 109 -9.05 6.28 4.18
CA ARG A 109 -10.36 6.72 4.68
C ARG A 109 -11.02 5.66 5.55
N LYS A 110 -10.93 4.39 5.15
CA LYS A 110 -11.45 3.28 5.93
C LYS A 110 -10.69 3.10 7.23
N LYS A 111 -9.35 3.12 7.22
CA LYS A 111 -8.54 3.11 8.44
C LYS A 111 -8.91 4.27 9.38
N SER A 112 -9.17 5.47 8.84
CA SER A 112 -9.58 6.64 9.63
C SER A 112 -8.63 6.87 10.82
N ASP A 113 -9.19 6.90 12.02
CA ASP A 113 -8.56 7.08 13.32
C ASP A 113 -8.43 5.76 14.09
N PHE A 114 -8.45 4.62 13.39
CA PHE A 114 -8.20 3.32 13.98
C PHE A 114 -6.88 3.34 14.76
N LEU A 115 -6.99 3.18 16.08
CA LEU A 115 -5.87 3.28 16.99
C LEU A 115 -5.36 1.89 17.34
N ILE A 116 -4.09 1.64 17.05
CA ILE A 116 -3.39 0.41 17.42
C ILE A 116 -2.62 0.68 18.71
N SER A 117 -2.71 -0.25 19.66
CA SER A 117 -1.98 -0.19 20.92
C SER A 117 -0.47 -0.17 20.68
N ASP A 118 0.31 0.47 21.55
CA ASP A 118 1.77 0.51 21.38
C ASP A 118 2.40 -0.89 21.42
N SER A 119 1.80 -1.83 22.17
CA SER A 119 2.24 -3.24 22.23
C SER A 119 2.03 -4.00 20.91
N GLU A 120 1.05 -3.61 20.11
CA GLU A 120 0.72 -4.28 18.83
C GLU A 120 1.14 -3.45 17.62
N TYR A 121 1.77 -2.29 17.85
CA TYR A 121 2.22 -1.37 16.83
C TYR A 121 3.00 -2.07 15.71
N SER A 122 3.98 -2.89 16.10
CA SER A 122 4.91 -3.53 15.17
C SER A 122 4.26 -4.61 14.32
N LEU A 123 3.17 -5.22 14.78
CA LEU A 123 2.47 -6.31 14.10
C LEU A 123 1.85 -5.83 12.79
N LEU A 124 1.11 -4.72 12.87
CA LEU A 124 0.33 -4.17 11.76
C LEU A 124 1.05 -3.04 11.03
N TYR A 125 2.25 -2.64 11.45
CA TYR A 125 2.97 -1.54 10.83
C TYR A 125 3.39 -1.95 9.41
N PRO A 126 2.94 -1.25 8.34
CA PRO A 126 3.14 -1.74 6.98
C PRO A 126 4.59 -1.82 6.51
N ASP A 127 5.49 -1.04 7.10
CA ASP A 127 6.90 -1.05 6.73
C ASP A 127 7.66 -2.22 7.36
N ASN A 128 7.07 -2.88 8.36
CA ASN A 128 7.65 -4.04 9.03
C ASN A 128 7.41 -5.34 8.26
N GLU A 129 8.14 -6.39 8.65
CA GLU A 129 8.05 -7.71 8.03
C GLU A 129 6.89 -8.54 8.62
N GLU A 130 6.49 -8.22 9.85
CA GLU A 130 5.51 -8.89 10.69
C GLU A 130 4.15 -8.96 10.01
N ILE A 131 3.71 -7.87 9.37
CA ILE A 131 2.44 -7.82 8.63
C ILE A 131 2.35 -8.89 7.53
N LYS A 132 3.50 -9.35 6.99
CA LYS A 132 3.58 -10.41 5.96
C LYS A 132 3.36 -11.80 6.54
N LYS A 133 3.46 -11.95 7.86
CA LYS A 133 3.15 -13.19 8.61
C LYS A 133 1.71 -13.22 9.08
N ILE A 134 1.02 -12.07 9.09
CA ILE A 134 -0.36 -11.95 9.58
C ILE A 134 -1.36 -12.15 8.44
N PHE A 135 -1.07 -11.60 7.27
CA PHE A 135 -1.97 -11.68 6.13
C PHE A 135 -1.36 -12.43 4.95
N TYR A 136 -2.19 -13.21 4.27
CA TYR A 136 -1.84 -13.92 3.04
C TYR A 136 -2.93 -13.74 1.98
N ARG A 137 -2.63 -14.17 0.75
CA ARG A 137 -3.64 -14.29 -0.32
C ARG A 137 -4.01 -15.75 -0.49
N ASP A 138 -5.30 -16.08 -0.43
CA ASP A 138 -5.77 -17.44 -0.72
C ASP A 138 -5.73 -17.76 -2.23
N GLU A 139 -6.13 -18.98 -2.60
CA GLU A 139 -6.16 -19.43 -4.00
C GLU A 139 -7.10 -18.60 -4.88
N LYS A 140 -8.10 -17.95 -4.28
CA LYS A 140 -9.04 -17.06 -4.96
C LYS A 140 -8.56 -15.60 -4.96
N TYR A 141 -7.38 -15.33 -4.42
CA TYR A 141 -6.76 -14.01 -4.22
C TYR A 141 -7.46 -13.09 -3.21
N TYR A 142 -8.27 -13.61 -2.29
CA TYR A 142 -8.73 -12.81 -1.15
C TYR A 142 -7.58 -12.63 -0.15
N ILE A 143 -7.52 -11.46 0.50
CA ILE A 143 -6.65 -11.32 1.67
C ILE A 143 -7.31 -12.09 2.82
N LYS A 144 -6.53 -12.87 3.55
CA LYS A 144 -6.98 -13.66 4.71
C LYS A 144 -6.02 -13.47 5.87
N ILE A 145 -6.51 -13.66 7.08
CA ILE A 145 -5.71 -13.67 8.32
C ILE A 145 -5.14 -15.07 8.49
N GLU A 146 -3.85 -15.18 8.77
CA GLU A 146 -3.20 -16.44 9.14
C GLU A 146 -3.81 -17.02 10.42
N ASN A 147 -3.95 -18.35 10.47
CA ASN A 147 -4.68 -19.04 11.54
C ASN A 147 -4.12 -18.72 12.94
N GLU A 148 -2.79 -18.57 13.07
CA GLU A 148 -2.09 -18.20 14.30
C GLU A 148 -2.61 -16.86 14.89
N TYR A 149 -3.03 -15.94 14.02
CA TYR A 149 -3.50 -14.60 14.41
C TYR A 149 -5.03 -14.49 14.42
N SER A 150 -5.74 -15.58 14.12
CA SER A 150 -7.21 -15.60 13.97
C SER A 150 -7.99 -15.28 15.24
N GLN A 151 -7.35 -15.25 16.42
CA GLN A 151 -7.98 -14.87 17.69
C GLN A 151 -7.52 -13.49 18.21
N ASN A 152 -6.61 -12.80 17.50
CA ASN A 152 -6.20 -11.46 17.90
C ASN A 152 -7.26 -10.43 17.46
N GLU A 153 -7.94 -9.84 18.43
CA GLU A 153 -9.05 -8.89 18.22
C GLU A 153 -8.60 -7.60 17.52
N THR A 154 -7.40 -7.09 17.79
CA THR A 154 -6.88 -5.89 17.11
C THR A 154 -6.67 -6.14 15.62
N ILE A 155 -6.11 -7.32 15.26
CA ILE A 155 -5.89 -7.72 13.87
C ILE A 155 -7.22 -7.92 13.15
N LYS A 156 -8.21 -8.58 13.77
CA LYS A 156 -9.56 -8.73 13.20
C LYS A 156 -10.20 -7.38 12.92
N LYS A 157 -10.24 -6.50 13.91
CA LYS A 157 -10.84 -5.17 13.77
C LYS A 157 -10.13 -4.34 12.71
N PHE A 158 -8.80 -4.40 12.63
CA PHE A 158 -8.05 -3.73 11.56
C PHE A 158 -8.42 -4.28 10.17
N TYR A 159 -8.47 -5.61 10.04
CA TYR A 159 -8.83 -6.29 8.81
C TYR A 159 -10.24 -5.95 8.33
N GLU A 160 -11.22 -5.96 9.24
CA GLU A 160 -12.61 -5.57 8.99
C GLU A 160 -12.71 -4.08 8.65
N GLN A 161 -12.06 -3.21 9.44
CA GLN A 161 -12.08 -1.76 9.24
C GLN A 161 -11.58 -1.38 7.85
N LEU A 162 -10.50 -2.01 7.36
CA LEU A 162 -9.94 -1.74 6.03
C LEU A 162 -10.65 -2.48 4.88
N GLU A 163 -11.64 -3.32 5.20
CA GLU A 163 -12.33 -4.23 4.27
C GLU A 163 -11.32 -5.00 3.41
N MET A 164 -10.40 -5.70 4.09
CA MET A 164 -9.29 -6.37 3.42
C MET A 164 -9.73 -7.56 2.56
N ASP A 165 -10.86 -8.20 2.88
CA ASP A 165 -11.49 -9.25 2.07
C ASP A 165 -12.42 -8.74 0.96
N GLY A 166 -12.56 -7.42 0.80
CA GLY A 166 -13.43 -6.86 -0.22
C GLY A 166 -13.10 -7.36 -1.63
N GLU A 167 -14.12 -7.61 -2.45
CA GLU A 167 -13.95 -8.15 -3.81
C GLU A 167 -13.07 -7.25 -4.69
N VAL A 168 -13.14 -5.93 -4.48
CA VAL A 168 -12.27 -4.96 -5.17
C VAL A 168 -10.80 -5.24 -4.91
N ARG A 169 -10.42 -5.73 -3.72
CA ARG A 169 -9.02 -6.08 -3.37
C ARG A 169 -8.53 -7.30 -4.12
N ARG A 170 -9.43 -8.26 -4.34
CA ARG A 170 -9.17 -9.46 -5.12
C ARG A 170 -9.03 -9.11 -6.60
N LEU A 171 -9.93 -8.30 -7.14
CA LEU A 171 -9.87 -7.83 -8.53
C LEU A 171 -8.62 -6.99 -8.81
N ASP A 172 -8.26 -6.09 -7.90
CA ASP A 172 -7.02 -5.31 -7.97
C ASP A 172 -5.79 -6.23 -8.10
N PHE A 173 -5.70 -7.24 -7.25
CA PHE A 173 -4.58 -8.18 -7.25
C PHE A 173 -4.50 -9.01 -8.55
N LEU A 174 -5.65 -9.47 -9.05
CA LEU A 174 -5.74 -10.19 -10.32
C LEU A 174 -5.31 -9.30 -11.49
N LEU A 175 -5.83 -8.08 -11.57
CA LEU A 175 -5.49 -7.13 -12.62
C LEU A 175 -3.98 -6.81 -12.62
N ILE A 176 -3.38 -6.57 -11.45
CA ILE A 176 -1.93 -6.34 -11.32
C ILE A 176 -1.14 -7.58 -11.78
N SER A 177 -1.64 -8.78 -11.48
CA SER A 177 -1.00 -10.03 -11.90
C SER A 177 -1.00 -10.15 -13.42
N LEU A 178 -2.14 -9.93 -14.07
CA LEU A 178 -2.31 -10.03 -15.52
C LEU A 178 -1.51 -8.95 -16.25
N LEU A 179 -1.52 -7.70 -15.77
CA LEU A 179 -0.75 -6.60 -16.36
C LEU A 179 0.76 -6.86 -16.30
N ASN A 180 1.26 -7.31 -15.15
CA ASN A 180 2.70 -7.58 -15.00
C ASN A 180 3.12 -8.87 -15.72
N PHE A 181 2.25 -9.87 -15.81
CA PHE A 181 2.45 -11.03 -16.66
C PHE A 181 2.60 -10.60 -18.13
N LYS A 182 1.62 -9.85 -18.65
CA LYS A 182 1.65 -9.31 -20.02
C LYS A 182 2.93 -8.53 -20.28
N LYS A 183 3.34 -7.64 -19.36
CA LYS A 183 4.58 -6.86 -19.46
C LYS A 183 5.83 -7.74 -19.52
N LYS A 184 5.92 -8.77 -18.66
CA LYS A 184 7.08 -9.66 -18.57
C LYS A 184 7.26 -10.53 -19.82
N TYR A 185 6.16 -10.97 -20.42
CA TYR A 185 6.19 -11.92 -21.53
C TYR A 185 5.89 -11.31 -22.90
N ARG A 186 5.68 -9.99 -22.99
CA ARG A 186 5.34 -9.28 -24.23
C ARG A 186 6.24 -9.64 -25.42
N ASN A 187 7.55 -9.76 -25.17
CA ASN A 187 8.55 -10.03 -26.22
C ASN A 187 8.86 -11.53 -26.39
N LYS A 188 8.28 -12.39 -25.55
CA LYS A 188 8.50 -13.85 -25.55
C LYS A 188 7.29 -14.62 -26.06
N LEU A 189 6.12 -13.99 -26.09
CA LEU A 189 4.91 -14.55 -26.64
C LEU A 189 4.94 -14.31 -28.15
N GLU A 190 5.31 -15.34 -28.90
CA GLU A 190 5.25 -15.33 -30.37
C GLU A 190 3.80 -15.19 -30.87
N ASN A 191 2.83 -15.60 -30.04
CA ASN A 191 1.43 -15.59 -30.38
C ASN A 191 0.73 -14.28 -29.98
N LEU A 192 0.66 -13.35 -30.92
CA LEU A 192 -0.02 -12.05 -30.79
C LEU A 192 -1.50 -12.19 -30.38
N HIS A 193 -2.17 -13.29 -30.76
CA HIS A 193 -3.56 -13.56 -30.41
C HIS A 193 -3.76 -13.65 -28.89
N ILE A 194 -2.91 -14.40 -28.19
CA ILE A 194 -2.99 -14.57 -26.73
C ILE A 194 -2.82 -13.22 -26.01
N LEU A 195 -1.93 -12.36 -26.52
CA LEU A 195 -1.72 -11.02 -25.96
C LEU A 195 -2.95 -10.12 -26.17
N ASN A 196 -3.63 -10.25 -27.30
CA ASN A 196 -4.85 -9.50 -27.60
C ASN A 196 -6.01 -9.97 -26.70
N GLU A 197 -6.28 -11.27 -26.62
CA GLU A 197 -7.31 -11.82 -25.73
C GLU A 197 -7.08 -11.43 -24.26
N LEU A 198 -5.83 -11.50 -23.80
CA LEU A 198 -5.47 -11.07 -22.45
C LEU A 198 -5.75 -9.57 -22.24
N SER A 199 -5.54 -8.75 -23.28
CA SER A 199 -5.87 -7.32 -23.22
C SER A 199 -7.36 -7.09 -23.04
N ASP A 200 -8.18 -7.80 -23.81
CA ASP A 200 -9.64 -7.71 -23.74
C ASP A 200 -10.15 -8.14 -22.35
N ILE A 201 -9.59 -9.20 -21.79
CA ILE A 201 -9.89 -9.66 -20.42
C ILE A 201 -9.54 -8.57 -19.40
N ILE A 202 -8.34 -8.00 -19.49
CA ILE A 202 -7.91 -6.92 -18.58
C ILE A 202 -8.84 -5.72 -18.67
N GLU A 203 -9.24 -5.31 -19.88
CA GLU A 203 -10.16 -4.18 -20.08
C GLU A 203 -11.55 -4.46 -19.49
N LYS A 204 -12.11 -5.65 -19.75
CA LYS A 204 -13.39 -6.08 -19.16
C LYS A 204 -13.33 -6.07 -17.62
N LEU A 205 -12.25 -6.59 -17.03
CA LEU A 205 -12.06 -6.60 -15.59
C LEU A 205 -11.89 -5.18 -15.03
N LYS A 206 -11.14 -4.30 -15.71
CA LYS A 206 -11.01 -2.88 -15.31
C LYS A 206 -12.36 -2.16 -15.31
N LYS A 207 -13.20 -2.38 -16.33
CA LYS A 207 -14.56 -1.82 -16.39
C LYS A 207 -15.40 -2.30 -15.21
N LYS A 208 -15.42 -3.60 -14.92
CA LYS A 208 -16.14 -4.14 -13.74
C LYS A 208 -15.64 -3.56 -12.43
N ARG A 209 -14.33 -3.46 -12.26
CA ARG A 209 -13.66 -2.93 -11.07
C ARG A 209 -13.94 -1.44 -10.80
N ASN A 210 -14.45 -0.69 -11.78
CA ASN A 210 -14.86 0.71 -11.61
C ASN A 210 -16.36 0.88 -11.34
N ILE A 211 -17.13 -0.21 -11.35
CA ILE A 211 -18.57 -0.24 -11.04
C ILE A 211 -18.82 -0.70 -9.59
N ILE A 212 -17.86 -1.44 -9.02
CA ILE A 212 -17.81 -1.89 -7.62
C ILE A 212 -17.17 -0.80 -6.75
#